data_AF-A0A536TP91-F1
#
_entry.id   AF-A0A536TP91-F1
#
_cell.length_a   1.000
_cell.length_b   1.000
_cell.length_c   1.000
_cell.angle_alpha   90.00
_cell.angle_beta   90.00
_cell.angle_gamma   90.00
#
_symmetry.space_group_name_H-M   'P 1'
#
loop_
_entity.id
_entity.type
_entity.pdbx_description
1 polymer ?
#
loop_
_entity_poly.entity_id
_entity_poly.type
_entity_poly.pdbx_seq_one_letter_code
_entity_poly.pdbx_strand_id
1 'polypeptide(L)'
;MTNANDAMLVRGLREAARRLAGSARDYDPLLELIGDARFVLLGEASHGTHDFYEQRAQITKRLILEKGFTAVAVEADWPDAYRVNRYVQAASNDSDSAEALSGFRRFP
;
A
#
# COMPACT_ATOMS: atom_id res chain seq x y z
N MET A 1 29.93 1.43 -19.02
CA MET A 1 30.21 2.88 -18.90
C MET A 1 28.86 3.59 -18.94
N THR A 2 28.44 4.19 -17.83
CA THR A 2 27.21 4.99 -17.75
C THR A 2 27.36 6.20 -18.67
N ASN A 3 26.44 6.41 -19.60
CA ASN A 3 26.52 7.52 -20.57
C ASN A 3 26.37 8.86 -19.80
N ALA A 4 26.98 9.95 -20.28
CA ALA A 4 26.87 11.28 -19.66
C ALA A 4 25.41 11.72 -19.44
N ASN A 5 24.51 11.27 -20.32
CA ASN A 5 23.07 11.49 -20.19
C ASN A 5 22.46 10.75 -18.98
N ASP A 6 22.86 9.51 -18.72
CA ASP A 6 22.39 8.72 -17.58
C ASP A 6 22.85 9.36 -16.25
N ALA A 7 24.06 9.92 -16.22
CA ALA A 7 24.56 10.62 -15.04
C ALA A 7 23.73 11.88 -14.72
N MET A 8 23.32 12.64 -15.75
CA MET A 8 22.41 13.77 -15.59
C MET A 8 21.02 13.33 -15.13
N LEU A 9 20.48 12.24 -15.70
CA LEU A 9 19.17 11.70 -15.29
C LEU A 9 19.18 11.22 -13.83
N VAL A 10 20.20 10.47 -13.42
CA VAL A 10 20.33 10.00 -12.03
C VAL A 10 20.44 11.17 -11.07
N ARG A 11 21.15 12.24 -11.44
CA ARG A 11 21.23 13.46 -10.62
C ARG A 11 19.86 14.12 -10.47
N GLY A 12 19.14 14.33 -11.58
CA GLY A 12 17.80 14.91 -11.55
C GLY A 12 16.81 14.07 -10.71
N LEU A 13 16.88 12.74 -10.83
CA LEU A 13 16.08 11.84 -9.99
C LEU A 13 16.40 12.00 -8.51
N ARG A 14 17.69 12.09 -8.12
CA ARG A 14 18.07 12.29 -6.71
C ARG A 14 17.59 13.64 -6.15
N GLU A 15 17.62 14.69 -6.97
CA GLU A 15 17.16 16.02 -6.56
C GLU A 15 15.63 16.08 -6.42
N ALA A 16 14.89 15.30 -7.22
CA ALA A 16 13.42 15.25 -7.18
C ALA A 16 12.85 14.19 -6.21
N ALA A 17 13.60 13.11 -5.94
CA ALA A 17 13.13 12.01 -5.11
C ALA A 17 13.02 12.40 -3.64
N ARG A 18 11.96 11.92 -2.99
CA ARG A 18 11.81 12.01 -1.54
C ARG A 18 12.28 10.71 -0.91
N ARG A 19 13.28 10.80 -0.05
CA ARG A 19 13.84 9.64 0.66
C ARG A 19 12.88 9.17 1.75
N LEU A 20 12.62 7.87 1.80
CA LEU A 20 12.02 7.20 2.94
C LEU A 20 13.13 6.85 3.94
N ALA A 21 13.01 7.34 5.17
CA ALA A 21 13.94 7.12 6.28
C ALA A 21 13.38 6.14 7.33
N GLY A 22 12.20 5.58 7.11
CA GLY A 22 11.48 4.73 8.06
C GLY A 22 10.71 5.53 9.11
N SER A 23 10.47 6.82 8.89
CA SER A 23 9.72 7.67 9.82
C SER A 23 8.23 7.64 9.49
N ALA A 24 7.39 7.83 10.51
CA ALA A 24 5.93 7.92 10.34
C ALA A 24 5.49 9.04 9.37
N ARG A 25 6.33 10.07 9.21
CA ARG A 25 6.07 11.27 8.38
C ARG A 25 6.59 11.16 6.95
N ASP A 26 7.22 10.05 6.59
CA ASP A 26 7.84 9.91 5.26
C ASP A 26 6.82 10.01 4.13
N TYR A 27 5.55 9.68 4.42
CA TYR A 27 4.43 9.76 3.50
C TYR A 27 3.65 11.08 3.56
N ASP A 28 4.01 12.06 4.41
CA ASP A 28 3.31 13.35 4.48
C ASP A 28 3.22 14.01 3.10
N PRO A 29 4.32 14.06 2.31
CA PRO A 29 4.26 14.70 1.00
C PRO A 29 3.44 13.92 -0.02
N LEU A 30 3.34 12.60 0.13
CA LEU A 30 2.48 11.79 -0.72
C LEU A 30 1.01 12.08 -0.40
N LEU A 31 0.65 12.20 0.88
CA LEU A 31 -0.72 12.55 1.28
C LEU A 31 -1.11 13.97 0.88
N GLU A 32 -0.17 14.91 0.91
CA GLU A 32 -0.36 16.26 0.36
C GLU A 32 -0.63 16.18 -1.15
N LEU A 33 0.18 15.43 -1.90
CA LEU A 33 0.02 15.24 -3.34
C LEU A 33 -1.31 14.59 -3.73
N ILE A 34 -1.76 13.61 -2.94
CA ILE A 34 -3.06 12.94 -3.11
C ILE A 34 -4.21 13.95 -2.97
N GLY A 35 -4.07 14.99 -2.14
CA GLY A 35 -5.07 16.04 -1.97
C GLY A 35 -6.43 15.49 -1.57
N ASP A 36 -7.45 15.85 -2.35
CA ASP A 36 -8.86 15.46 -2.19
C ASP A 36 -9.29 14.34 -3.17
N ALA A 37 -8.34 13.56 -3.69
CA ALA A 37 -8.65 12.47 -4.59
C ALA A 37 -9.63 11.48 -3.95
N ARG A 38 -10.71 11.14 -4.68
CA ARG A 38 -11.71 10.16 -4.24
C ARG A 38 -11.25 8.71 -4.39
N PHE A 39 -10.32 8.47 -5.30
CA PHE A 39 -9.75 7.16 -5.59
C PHE A 39 -8.23 7.26 -5.60
N VAL A 40 -7.58 6.35 -4.90
CA VAL A 40 -6.12 6.20 -4.88
C VAL A 40 -5.80 4.75 -5.24
N LEU A 41 -5.05 4.55 -6.32
CA LEU A 41 -4.67 3.23 -6.81
C LEU A 41 -3.22 2.93 -6.41
N LEU A 42 -3.01 1.90 -5.59
CA LEU A 42 -1.70 1.52 -5.07
C LEU A 42 -1.23 0.22 -5.74
N GLY A 43 -0.34 0.35 -6.72
CA GLY A 43 0.30 -0.78 -7.39
C GLY A 43 1.57 -1.28 -6.68
N GLU A 44 2.10 -2.39 -7.17
CA GLU A 44 3.40 -2.95 -6.78
C GLU A 44 4.18 -3.41 -8.00
N ALA A 45 5.51 -3.45 -7.90
CA ALA A 45 6.34 -3.87 -9.03
C ALA A 45 6.43 -5.40 -9.17
N SER A 46 6.18 -6.14 -8.08
CA SER A 46 6.12 -7.60 -8.06
C SER A 46 5.26 -8.11 -6.91
N HIS A 47 4.60 -9.25 -7.13
CA HIS A 47 3.92 -9.98 -6.06
C HIS A 47 4.92 -10.69 -5.14
N GLY A 48 4.52 -10.91 -3.88
CA GLY A 48 5.30 -11.66 -2.89
C GLY A 48 6.46 -10.89 -2.26
N THR A 49 6.60 -9.60 -2.56
CA THR A 49 7.70 -8.77 -2.03
C THR A 49 7.27 -8.08 -0.74
N HIS A 50 7.84 -8.51 0.39
CA HIS A 50 7.54 -8.00 1.73
C HIS A 50 7.49 -6.47 1.78
N ASP A 51 8.53 -5.81 1.25
CA ASP A 51 8.67 -4.36 1.35
C ASP A 51 7.54 -3.61 0.63
N PHE A 52 7.03 -4.14 -0.50
CA PHE A 52 5.89 -3.53 -1.18
C PHE A 52 4.60 -3.67 -0.37
N TYR A 53 4.35 -4.83 0.23
CA TYR A 53 3.19 -5.02 1.08
C TYR A 53 3.26 -4.15 2.34
N GLU A 54 4.44 -4.04 2.95
CA GLU A 54 4.66 -3.16 4.10
C GLU A 54 4.35 -1.70 3.73
N GLN A 55 4.92 -1.19 2.63
CA GLN A 55 4.67 0.19 2.21
C GLN A 55 3.20 0.43 1.87
N ARG A 56 2.55 -0.49 1.14
CA ARG A 56 1.12 -0.40 0.81
C ARG A 56 0.24 -0.40 2.07
N ALA A 57 0.57 -1.22 3.07
CA ALA A 57 -0.13 -1.25 4.35
C ALA A 57 0.02 0.09 5.10
N GLN A 58 1.22 0.66 5.16
CA GLN A 58 1.45 1.96 5.81
C GLN A 58 0.69 3.10 5.11
N ILE A 59 0.75 3.17 3.79
CA ILE A 59 0.01 4.18 3.01
C ILE A 59 -1.50 4.03 3.22
N THR A 60 -2.02 2.80 3.11
CA THR A 60 -3.45 2.51 3.30
C THR A 60 -3.93 2.90 4.69
N LYS A 61 -3.15 2.58 5.74
CA LYS A 61 -3.46 2.99 7.12
C LYS A 61 -3.59 4.51 7.24
N ARG A 62 -2.66 5.27 6.64
CA ARG A 62 -2.73 6.74 6.68
C ARG A 62 -3.89 7.29 5.87
N LEU A 63 -4.20 6.71 4.70
CA LEU A 63 -5.39 7.09 3.92
C LEU A 63 -6.68 6.91 4.71
N ILE A 64 -6.80 5.83 5.47
CA ILE A 64 -7.96 5.59 6.34
C ILE A 64 -7.99 6.62 7.48
N LEU A 65 -6.89 6.74 8.24
CA LEU A 65 -6.87 7.53 9.47
C LEU A 65 -6.89 9.05 9.24
N GLU A 66 -6.24 9.53 8.18
CA GLU A 66 -6.01 10.96 7.96
C GLU A 66 -6.83 11.53 6.80
N LYS A 67 -7.21 10.69 5.83
CA LYS A 67 -7.96 11.11 4.63
C LYS A 67 -9.40 10.57 4.59
N GLY A 68 -9.80 9.78 5.58
CA GLY A 68 -11.18 9.31 5.73
C GLY A 68 -11.61 8.28 4.68
N PHE A 69 -10.67 7.55 4.08
CA PHE A 69 -11.04 6.43 3.19
C PHE A 69 -11.70 5.32 4.00
N THR A 70 -12.87 4.87 3.56
CA THR A 70 -13.68 3.85 4.29
C THR A 70 -13.78 2.51 3.55
N ALA A 71 -13.14 2.38 2.39
CA ALA A 71 -13.16 1.16 1.58
C ALA A 71 -11.77 0.88 1.01
N VAL A 72 -11.39 -0.40 0.99
CA VAL A 72 -10.17 -0.91 0.36
C VAL A 72 -10.58 -2.00 -0.61
N ALA A 73 -10.29 -1.81 -1.89
CA ALA A 73 -10.44 -2.83 -2.91
C ALA A 73 -9.09 -3.50 -3.15
N VAL A 74 -9.08 -4.83 -3.20
CA VAL A 74 -7.87 -5.64 -3.40
C VAL A 74 -8.03 -6.52 -4.64
N GLU A 75 -6.92 -6.75 -5.34
CA GLU A 75 -6.82 -7.74 -6.41
C GLU A 75 -6.82 -9.15 -5.78
N ALA A 76 -8.01 -9.71 -5.57
CA ALA A 76 -8.17 -11.00 -4.90
C ALA A 76 -9.46 -11.71 -5.32
N ASP A 77 -9.51 -13.02 -5.05
CA ASP A 77 -10.72 -13.82 -5.20
C ASP A 77 -11.80 -13.31 -4.22
N TRP A 78 -13.02 -13.09 -4.74
CA TRP A 78 -14.13 -12.51 -3.97
C TRP A 78 -14.44 -13.26 -2.66
N PRO A 79 -14.52 -14.60 -2.60
CA PRO A 79 -14.84 -15.31 -1.37
C PRO A 79 -13.83 -15.04 -0.24
N ASP A 80 -12.54 -15.00 -0.57
CA ASP A 80 -11.47 -14.79 0.40
C ASP A 80 -11.46 -13.33 0.90
N ALA A 81 -11.59 -12.37 -0.03
CA ALA A 81 -11.74 -10.95 0.32
C ALA A 81 -13.00 -10.70 1.16
N TYR A 82 -14.11 -11.37 0.86
CA TYR A 82 -15.36 -11.23 1.60
C TYR A 82 -15.25 -11.81 3.02
N ARG A 83 -14.54 -12.92 3.22
CA ARG A 83 -14.25 -13.46 4.57
C ARG A 83 -13.49 -12.45 5.42
N VAL A 84 -12.43 -11.85 4.88
CA VAL A 84 -11.69 -10.79 5.56
C VAL A 84 -12.57 -9.58 5.84
N ASN A 85 -13.39 -9.15 4.88
CA ASN A 85 -14.34 -8.06 5.09
C ASN A 85 -15.30 -8.34 6.26
N ARG A 86 -15.82 -9.58 6.37
CA ARG A 86 -16.64 -9.97 7.53
C ARG A 86 -15.84 -9.92 8.83
N TYR A 87 -14.59 -10.35 8.83
CA TYR A 87 -13.73 -10.29 10.02
C TYR A 87 -13.49 -8.85 10.48
N VAL A 88 -13.11 -7.93 9.59
CA VAL A 88 -12.86 -6.52 9.96
C VAL A 88 -14.12 -5.78 10.42
N GLN A 89 -15.30 -6.23 9.98
CA GLN A 89 -16.59 -5.71 10.44
C GLN A 89 -17.14 -6.41 11.70
N ALA A 90 -16.33 -7.26 12.36
CA ALA A 90 -16.73 -8.06 13.53
C ALA A 90 -17.96 -8.96 13.26
N ALA A 91 -18.10 -9.43 12.01
CA ALA A 91 -19.18 -10.28 11.52
C ALA A 91 -18.67 -11.67 11.07
N SER A 92 -17.48 -12.08 11.52
CA SER A 92 -16.90 -13.42 11.29
C SER A 92 -16.79 -14.21 12.60
N ASN A 93 -16.69 -15.53 12.48
CA ASN A 93 -16.34 -16.44 13.59
C ASN A 93 -14.83 -16.73 13.63
N ASP A 94 -14.05 -16.17 12.72
CA ASP A 94 -12.59 -16.30 12.72
C ASP A 94 -12.02 -15.71 14.03
N SER A 95 -11.16 -16.48 14.67
CA SER A 95 -10.60 -16.16 15.99
C SER A 95 -9.55 -15.04 15.94
N ASP A 96 -8.85 -14.91 14.83
CA ASP A 96 -7.85 -13.87 14.59
C ASP A 96 -7.70 -13.52 13.10
N SER A 97 -6.83 -12.56 12.82
CA SER A 97 -6.57 -12.10 11.46
C SER A 97 -5.89 -13.14 10.58
N ALA A 98 -5.07 -14.03 11.15
CA ALA A 98 -4.39 -15.08 10.39
C ALA A 98 -5.40 -16.12 9.89
N GLU A 99 -6.37 -16.48 10.73
CA GLU A 99 -7.49 -17.34 10.35
C GLU A 99 -8.36 -16.68 9.27
N ALA A 100 -8.71 -15.41 9.44
CA ALA A 100 -9.48 -14.66 8.44
C ALA A 100 -8.77 -14.59 7.07
N LEU A 101 -7.44 -14.49 7.09
CA LEU A 101 -6.60 -14.44 5.89
C LEU A 101 -6.27 -15.83 5.32
N SER A 102 -6.62 -16.94 5.98
CA SER A 102 -6.22 -18.30 5.56
C SER A 102 -6.71 -18.75 4.17
N GLY A 103 -7.68 -18.05 3.58
CA GLY A 103 -8.15 -18.26 2.20
C GLY A 103 -7.18 -17.73 1.14
N PHE A 104 -6.36 -16.73 1.48
CA PHE A 104 -5.36 -16.12 0.63
C PHE A 104 -4.15 -17.06 0.44
N ARG A 105 -4.28 -17.99 -0.52
CA ARG A 105 -3.26 -19.03 -0.82
C ARG A 105 -2.40 -18.76 -2.05
N ARG A 106 -2.91 -17.91 -2.95
CA ARG A 106 -2.24 -17.57 -4.22
C ARG A 106 -1.57 -16.20 -4.17
N PHE A 107 -2.07 -15.34 -3.30
CA PHE A 107 -1.60 -14.00 -2.97
C PHE A 107 -2.05 -13.69 -1.53
N PRO A 108 -1.35 -12.83 -0.78
CA PRO A 108 -0.02 -12.36 -1.08
C PRO A 108 1.02 -13.48 -1.07
#